data_AF-Q7VN09-F1
#
_entry.id   AF-Q7VN09-F1
#
_cell.length_a   1.000
_cell.length_b   1.000
_cell.length_c   1.000
_cell.angle_alpha   90.00
_cell.angle_beta   90.00
_cell.angle_gamma   90.00
#
_symmetry.space_group_name_H-M   'P 1'
#
loop_
_entity.id
_entity.type
_entity.pdbx_description
1 polymer ?
#
loop_
_entity_poly.entity_id
_entity_poly.type
_entity_poly.pdbx_seq_one_letter_code
_entity_poly.pdbx_strand_id
1 'polypeptide(L)' 'MQFQFESIADFFAMGNYYFYVWLSYGLAFLAVGGLIWLSYREQKTVLRIVKKNLTTRNAIKAKIAIK' A
#
# COMPACT_ATOMS: atom_id res chain seq x y z
N MET A 1 -6.33 -29.42 -29.48
CA MET A 1 -6.23 -28.26 -28.56
C MET A 1 -6.34 -27.01 -29.40
N GLN A 2 -7.54 -26.41 -29.49
CA GLN A 2 -7.69 -25.11 -30.14
C GLN A 2 -7.48 -24.03 -29.08
N PHE A 3 -6.65 -23.03 -29.38
CA PHE A 3 -6.57 -21.83 -28.57
C PHE A 3 -7.89 -21.07 -28.72
N GLN A 4 -8.65 -20.90 -27.64
CA GLN A 4 -9.94 -20.20 -27.65
C GLN A 4 -9.85 -18.68 -27.90
N PHE A 5 -8.64 -18.12 -28.03
CA PHE A 5 -8.41 -16.69 -28.17
C PHE A 5 -7.31 -16.46 -29.21
N GLU A 6 -7.64 -15.90 -30.37
CA GLU A 6 -6.65 -15.53 -31.38
C GLU A 6 -6.06 -14.13 -31.15
N SER A 7 -6.72 -13.29 -30.34
CA SER A 7 -6.25 -11.94 -30.03
C SER A 7 -6.75 -11.43 -28.68
N ILE A 8 -6.00 -10.51 -28.08
CA ILE A 8 -6.43 -9.69 -26.94
C ILE A 8 -7.75 -8.95 -27.27
N ALA A 9 -7.98 -8.63 -28.55
CA ALA A 9 -9.23 -8.02 -29.01
C ALA A 9 -10.46 -8.93 -28.81
N ASP A 10 -10.34 -10.26 -29.01
CA ASP A 10 -11.44 -11.20 -28.79
C ASP A 10 -11.79 -11.32 -27.31
N PHE A 11 -10.80 -11.14 -26.43
CA PHE A 11 -11.00 -11.11 -24.99
C PHE A 11 -11.86 -9.91 -24.55
N PHE A 12 -11.66 -8.74 -25.17
CA PHE A 12 -12.51 -7.56 -24.95
C PHE A 12 -13.84 -7.64 -25.72
N ALA A 13 -13.89 -8.38 -26.83
CA ALA A 13 -15.09 -8.54 -27.65
C ALA A 13 -16.06 -9.62 -27.14
N MET A 14 -15.71 -10.42 -26.13
CA MET A 14 -16.58 -11.42 -25.48
C MET A 14 -17.82 -10.84 -24.76
N GLY A 15 -18.16 -9.57 -24.98
CA GLY A 15 -19.37 -8.95 -24.46
C GLY A 15 -19.29 -8.70 -22.96
N ASN A 16 -20.23 -9.24 -22.18
CA ASN A 16 -20.40 -8.82 -20.77
C ASN A 16 -19.35 -9.40 -19.80
N TYR A 17 -18.53 -10.38 -20.20
CA TYR A 17 -17.63 -11.07 -19.28
C TYR A 17 -16.32 -10.32 -18.97
N TYR A 18 -15.77 -9.57 -19.93
CA TYR A 18 -14.51 -8.84 -19.71
C TYR A 18 -14.65 -7.76 -18.63
N PHE A 19 -15.86 -7.18 -18.50
CA PHE A 19 -16.16 -6.14 -17.52
C PHE A 19 -15.95 -6.65 -16.09
N TYR A 20 -16.47 -7.84 -15.77
CA TYR A 20 -16.30 -8.45 -14.44
C TYR A 20 -14.84 -8.75 -14.13
N VAL A 21 -14.11 -9.28 -15.12
CA VAL A 21 -12.68 -9.58 -14.97
C VAL A 21 -11.90 -8.31 -14.66
N TRP A 22 -12.09 -7.25 -15.46
CA TRP A 22 -11.41 -5.98 -15.24
C TRP A 22 -11.74 -5.40 -13.87
N LEU A 23 -13.00 -5.42 -13.46
CA LEU A 23 -13.43 -4.89 -12.17
C LEU A 23 -12.82 -5.66 -10.99
N SER A 24 -12.70 -6.98 -11.09
CA SER A 24 -11.97 -7.80 -10.11
C SER A 24 -10.49 -7.44 -10.03
N TYR A 25 -9.81 -7.27 -11.17
CA TYR A 25 -8.41 -6.81 -11.21
C TYR A 25 -8.25 -5.40 -10.66
N GLY A 26 -9.16 -4.48 -11.00
CA GLY A 26 -9.18 -3.12 -10.48
C GLY A 26 -9.37 -3.09 -8.97
N LEU A 27 -10.27 -3.91 -8.43
CA LEU A 27 -10.50 -4.02 -6.99
C LEU A 27 -9.28 -4.59 -6.27
N ALA A 28 -8.64 -5.61 -6.83
CA ALA A 28 -7.39 -6.15 -6.31
C ALA A 28 -6.27 -5.11 -6.31
N PHE A 29 -6.14 -4.35 -7.41
CA PHE A 29 -5.14 -3.28 -7.52
C PHE A 29 -5.42 -2.15 -6.52
N LEU A 30 -6.70 -1.79 -6.31
CA LEU A 30 -7.11 -0.82 -5.29
C LEU A 30 -6.81 -1.31 -3.87
N ALA A 31 -7.05 -2.60 -3.58
CA ALA A 31 -6.74 -3.17 -2.27
C ALA A 31 -5.24 -3.13 -1.98
N VAL A 32 -4.41 -3.58 -2.94
CA VAL A 32 -2.95 -3.56 -2.81
C VAL A 32 -2.42 -2.12 -2.75
N GLY A 33 -2.89 -1.25 -3.65
CA GLY A 33 -2.52 0.16 -3.68
C GLY A 33 -2.90 0.90 -2.39
N GLY A 34 -4.09 0.60 -1.84
CA GLY A 34 -4.53 1.10 -0.54
C GLY A 34 -3.65 0.62 0.61
N LEU A 35 -3.24 -0.65 0.59
CA LEU A 35 -2.31 -1.20 1.60
C LEU A 35 -0.94 -0.52 1.53
N ILE A 36 -0.41 -0.31 0.32
CA ILE A 36 0.86 0.39 0.11
C ILE A 36 0.74 1.82 0.64
N TRP A 37 -0.33 2.54 0.28
CA TRP A 37 -0.58 3.89 0.76
C TRP A 37 -0.64 3.97 2.28
N LEU A 38 -1.34 3.03 2.92
CA LEU A 38 -1.43 2.93 4.37
C LEU A 38 -0.06 2.67 4.99
N SER A 39 0.70 1.70 4.46
CA SER A 39 2.06 1.39 4.92
C SER A 39 3.00 2.59 4.83
N TYR A 40 2.94 3.36 3.74
CA TYR A 40 3.70 4.60 3.59
C TYR A 40 3.32 5.67 4.63
N ARG A 41 2.03 5.77 4.99
CA ARG A 41 1.58 6.71 6.03
C ARG A 41 2.02 6.27 7.43
N GLU A 42 1.98 4.97 7.73
CA GLU A 42 2.37 4.44 9.02
C GLU A 42 3.88 4.59 9.28
N GLN A 43 4.72 4.31 8.28
CA GLN A 43 6.17 4.51 8.42
C GLN A 43 6.55 5.93 8.83
N LYS A 44 5.89 6.95 8.24
CA LYS A 44 6.14 8.36 8.60
C LYS A 44 5.69 8.68 10.02
N THR A 45 4.61 8.06 10.48
CA THR A 45 4.08 8.25 11.83
C THR A 45 5.01 7.61 12.87
N VAL A 46 5.47 6.38 12.63
CA VAL A 46 6.39 5.67 13.52
C VAL A 46 7.71 6.44 13.68
N LEU A 47 8.31 6.92 12.58
CA LEU A 47 9.54 7.71 12.64
C LEU A 47 9.37 9.03 13.41
N ARG A 48 8.21 9.69 13.26
CA ARG A 48 7.89 10.93 14.00
C ARG A 48 7.77 10.66 15.51
N ILE A 49 7.13 9.56 15.89
CA ILE A 49 6.98 9.14 17.30
C ILE A 49 8.35 8.81 17.91
N VAL A 50 9.19 8.05 17.20
CA VAL A 50 10.55 7.71 17.68
C VAL A 50 11.39 8.97 17.88
N LYS A 51 11.40 9.89 16.91
CA LYS A 51 12.16 11.15 17.01
C LYS A 51 11.74 11.98 18.22
N LYS A 52 10.43 12.08 18.49
CA LYS A 52 9.89 12.80 19.65
C LYS A 52 10.33 12.18 20.99
N ASN A 53 10.34 10.85 21.08
CA ASN A 53 10.76 10.15 22.29
C ASN A 53 12.26 10.24 22.58
N LEU A 54 13.12 10.33 21.55
CA LEU A 54 14.56 10.50 21.71
C LEU A 54 14.91 11.88 22.30
N THR A 55 14.26 12.95 21.85
CA THR A 55 14.52 14.31 22.38
C THR A 55 14.17 14.41 23.86
N THR A 56 13.04 13.84 24.27
CA THR A 56 12.61 13.85 25.67
C THR A 56 13.54 13.00 26.55
N ARG A 57 13.96 11.81 26.08
CA ARG A 57 14.92 10.97 26.83
C ARG A 57 16.29 11.64 27.00
N ASN A 58 16.78 12.33 25.99
CA ASN A 58 18.07 13.04 26.07
C ASN A 58 18.00 14.21 27.06
N ALA A 59 16.90 14.98 27.05
CA ALA A 59 16.69 16.05 28.02
C ALA A 59 16.55 15.53 29.46
N ILE A 60 15.93 14.37 29.66
CA ILE A 60 15.83 13.72 30.97
C ILE A 60 17.21 13.21 31.44
N LYS A 61 18.00 12.58 30.56
CA LYS A 61 19.36 12.14 30.90
C LYS A 61 20.28 13.30 31.27
N ALA A 62 20.20 14.42 30.55
CA ALA A 62 20.98 15.62 30.87
C ALA A 62 20.60 16.20 32.24
N LYS A 63 19.31 16.16 32.61
CA LYS A 63 18.85 16.60 33.95
C LYS A 63 19.29 15.68 35.07
N ILE A 64 19.43 14.37 34.82
CA ILE A 64 19.91 13.40 35.82
C ILE A 64 21.42 13.48 36.00
N ALA A 65 22.19 13.78 34.94
CA ALA A 65 23.65 13.89 35.02
C ALA A 65 24.16 15.16 35.74
N ILE A 66 23.30 16.16 35.94
CA ILE A 66 23.61 17.44 36.60
C ILE A 66 23.22 17.42 38.09
N LYS A 67 22.42 16.44 38.54
CA LYS A 67 22.00 16.28 39.95
C LYS A 67 22.89 15.26 40.65
#